data_AF-A0A2A4QMY8-F1
#
_entry.id   AF-A0A2A4QMY8-F1
#
_cell.length_a   1.000
_cell.length_b   1.000
_cell.length_c   1.000
_cell.angle_alpha   90.00
_cell.angle_beta   90.00
_cell.angle_gamma   90.00
#
_symmetry.space_group_name_H-M   'P 1'
#
loop_
_entity.id
_entity.type
_entity.pdbx_description
1 polymer ?
#
loop_
_entity_poly.entity_id
_entity_poly.type
_entity_poly.pdbx_seq_one_letter_code
_entity_poly.pdbx_strand_id
1 'polypeptide(L)'
;MLKPIHIILLLFFISALVSCGIEEEPRSEFTTPFKRHKIDLSYRLGDTFSVLRGSDTVRFYLDYSRKTRMNYIIRNEDDTIFQGVVTKHRGMYLLNRPLANGRYRISAVKFTDSTVVGLETEYVQGFLIDREVAQGNLDRMIVDTSKKYILEIDREMATQLFQTLLHNFDEDKLIIDRDYYKHVDLINSSGQIVNMPTAKDAKRTLQVYPNPVEMILTVVKSSELEYKYKIIDLAGKEVHAGILTDDKTEIDFTHLPAGEYILSALETRETVKIIKK
;
A
#
# COMPACT_ATOMS: atom_id res chain seq x y z
N MET A 1 43.08 -6.33 -44.74
CA MET A 1 43.47 -6.93 -43.45
C MET A 1 42.94 -6.03 -42.33
N LEU A 2 42.06 -6.54 -41.47
CA LEU A 2 41.69 -5.81 -40.25
C LEU A 2 42.88 -5.79 -39.29
N LYS A 3 43.15 -4.63 -38.69
CA LYS A 3 44.17 -4.52 -37.63
C LYS A 3 43.69 -5.28 -36.39
N PRO A 4 44.57 -6.01 -35.68
CA PRO A 4 44.19 -6.82 -34.52
C PRO A 4 43.47 -6.03 -33.42
N ILE A 5 43.73 -4.71 -33.32
CA ILE A 5 43.07 -3.82 -32.37
C ILE A 5 41.54 -3.71 -32.59
N HIS A 6 41.07 -3.84 -33.84
CA HIS A 6 39.64 -3.79 -34.14
C HIS A 6 38.92 -5.08 -33.77
N ILE A 7 39.62 -6.22 -33.75
CA ILE A 7 39.06 -7.50 -33.32
C ILE A 7 38.86 -7.52 -31.80
N ILE A 8 39.81 -6.96 -31.03
CA ILE A 8 39.70 -6.86 -29.57
C ILE A 8 38.58 -5.89 -29.17
N LEU A 9 38.49 -4.72 -29.82
CA LEU A 9 37.39 -3.78 -29.58
C LEU A 9 36.02 -4.38 -29.92
N LEU A 10 35.92 -5.15 -31.02
CA LEU A 10 34.69 -5.83 -31.39
C LEU A 10 34.31 -6.91 -30.37
N LEU A 11 35.27 -7.70 -29.88
CA LEU A 11 35.02 -8.70 -28.83
C LEU A 11 34.60 -8.07 -27.51
N PHE A 12 35.22 -6.94 -27.13
CA PHE A 12 34.82 -6.20 -25.93
C PHE A 12 33.40 -5.64 -26.08
N PHE A 13 33.06 -5.10 -27.25
CA PHE A 13 31.72 -4.58 -27.54
C PHE A 13 30.67 -5.70 -27.56
N ILE A 14 30.98 -6.87 -28.13
CA ILE A 14 30.10 -8.04 -28.10
C ILE A 14 29.92 -8.54 -26.66
N SER A 15 30.98 -8.58 -25.84
CA SER A 15 30.86 -8.97 -24.43
C SER A 15 30.03 -8.00 -23.60
N ALA A 16 30.12 -6.69 -23.88
CA ALA A 16 29.29 -5.67 -23.25
C ALA A 16 27.82 -5.76 -23.67
N LEU A 17 27.53 -6.15 -24.92
CA LEU A 17 26.18 -6.33 -25.43
C LEU A 17 25.52 -7.65 -24.96
N VAL A 18 26.31 -8.69 -24.67
CA VAL A 18 25.82 -9.96 -24.11
C VAL A 18 25.56 -9.85 -22.59
N SER A 19 26.03 -8.78 -21.94
CA SER A 19 25.75 -8.50 -20.53
C SER A 19 24.37 -7.87 -20.26
N CYS A 20 23.45 -7.87 -21.24
CA CYS A 20 22.02 -7.85 -20.90
C CYS A 20 21.70 -9.18 -20.22
N GLY A 21 22.10 -9.27 -18.95
CA GLY A 21 21.85 -10.41 -18.09
C GLY A 21 20.37 -10.71 -18.12
N ILE A 22 20.03 -11.92 -18.52
CA ILE A 22 18.70 -12.47 -18.30
C ILE A 22 18.43 -12.25 -16.82
N GLU A 23 17.43 -11.42 -16.50
CA GLU A 23 17.03 -11.19 -15.12
C GLU A 23 16.57 -12.53 -14.55
N GLU A 24 17.45 -13.20 -13.82
CA GLU A 24 17.22 -14.56 -13.36
C GLU A 24 16.10 -14.53 -12.32
N GLU A 25 14.96 -15.14 -12.60
CA GLU A 25 13.93 -15.21 -11.57
C GLU A 25 14.32 -16.18 -10.42
N PRO A 26 13.91 -15.90 -9.17
CA PRO A 26 13.99 -16.85 -8.07
C PRO A 26 13.40 -18.20 -8.45
N ARG A 27 14.16 -19.25 -8.12
CA ARG A 27 13.88 -20.64 -8.47
C ARG A 27 12.93 -21.30 -7.48
N SER A 28 12.82 -20.78 -6.27
CA SER A 28 11.97 -21.33 -5.22
C SER A 28 10.48 -21.02 -5.42
N GLU A 29 9.67 -22.07 -5.30
CA GLU A 29 8.20 -22.02 -5.37
C GLU A 29 7.60 -22.96 -4.33
N PHE A 30 6.48 -22.57 -3.74
CA PHE A 30 5.77 -23.37 -2.75
C PHE A 30 4.58 -24.10 -3.36
N THR A 31 4.37 -25.36 -2.98
CA THR A 31 3.25 -26.20 -3.47
C THR A 31 1.89 -25.71 -2.99
N THR A 32 1.84 -25.06 -1.82
CA THR A 32 0.61 -24.53 -1.21
C THR A 32 0.88 -23.16 -0.59
N PRO A 33 -0.15 -22.31 -0.38
CA PRO A 33 0.05 -21.06 0.33
C PRO A 33 0.17 -21.33 1.84
N PHE A 34 0.69 -20.37 2.60
CA PHE A 34 0.73 -20.46 4.05
C PHE A 34 -0.68 -20.40 4.64
N LYS A 35 -1.24 -21.57 4.99
CA LYS A 35 -2.63 -21.73 5.44
C LYS A 35 -2.87 -21.11 6.82
N ARG A 36 -3.52 -19.94 6.83
CA ARG A 36 -3.99 -19.18 8.01
C ARG A 36 -5.19 -18.29 7.64
N HIS A 37 -5.70 -17.55 8.62
CA HIS A 37 -6.75 -16.56 8.39
C HIS A 37 -6.26 -15.50 7.40
N LYS A 38 -7.04 -15.30 6.34
CA LYS A 38 -6.77 -14.33 5.29
C LYS A 38 -7.08 -12.94 5.81
N ILE A 39 -6.23 -11.97 5.48
CA ILE A 39 -6.32 -10.61 6.01
C ILE A 39 -6.55 -9.65 4.86
N ASP A 40 -7.39 -8.67 5.14
CA ASP A 40 -7.48 -7.42 4.39
C ASP A 40 -6.48 -6.44 5.03
N LEU A 41 -5.42 -6.10 4.30
CA LEU A 41 -4.37 -5.20 4.78
C LEU A 41 -4.88 -3.78 5.01
N SER A 42 -5.95 -3.36 4.32
CA SER A 42 -6.51 -2.01 4.48
C SER A 42 -6.92 -1.76 5.92
N TYR A 43 -7.51 -2.74 6.62
CA TYR A 43 -7.88 -2.64 8.03
C TYR A 43 -6.72 -2.30 8.97
N ARG A 44 -5.48 -2.60 8.56
CA ARG A 44 -4.29 -2.25 9.35
C ARG A 44 -3.65 -0.94 8.88
N LEU A 45 -3.67 -0.66 7.59
CA LEU A 45 -2.77 0.33 6.98
C LEU A 45 -3.46 1.53 6.36
N GLY A 46 -4.78 1.53 6.17
CA GLY A 46 -5.40 2.49 5.26
C GLY A 46 -5.66 1.90 3.90
N ASP A 47 -6.50 2.60 3.14
CA ASP A 47 -6.53 2.45 1.68
C ASP A 47 -5.27 3.11 1.05
N THR A 48 -4.56 3.95 1.80
CA THR A 48 -3.23 4.46 1.45
C THR A 48 -2.31 4.51 2.67
N PHE A 49 -1.02 4.28 2.47
CA PHE A 49 0.03 4.51 3.47
C PHE A 49 1.28 5.07 2.80
N SER A 50 2.22 5.60 3.58
CA SER A 50 3.52 6.07 3.06
C SER A 50 4.67 5.47 3.84
N VAL A 51 5.81 5.35 3.20
CA VAL A 51 7.05 4.83 3.76
C VAL A 51 8.16 5.83 3.51
N LEU A 52 8.85 6.25 4.57
CA LEU A 52 10.02 7.12 4.48
C LEU A 52 11.29 6.26 4.38
N ARG A 53 12.00 6.37 3.25
CA ARG A 53 13.26 5.68 2.96
C ARG A 53 14.36 6.70 2.70
N GLY A 54 15.33 6.78 3.60
CA GLY A 54 16.31 7.85 3.57
C GLY A 54 15.62 9.23 3.66
N SER A 55 15.75 10.05 2.62
CA SER A 55 15.08 11.35 2.49
C SER A 55 13.72 11.31 1.80
N ASP A 56 13.38 10.19 1.15
CA ASP A 56 12.26 10.13 0.21
C ASP A 56 11.05 9.48 0.86
N THR A 57 9.87 10.04 0.61
CA THR A 57 8.60 9.45 1.05
C THR A 57 7.90 8.82 -0.13
N VAL A 58 7.73 7.50 -0.09
CA VAL A 58 7.03 6.71 -1.11
C VAL A 58 5.62 6.43 -0.64
N ARG A 59 4.63 6.82 -1.43
CA ARG A 59 3.21 6.55 -1.14
C ARG A 59 2.78 5.24 -1.79
N PHE A 60 1.91 4.52 -1.11
CA PHE A 60 1.32 3.27 -1.54
C PHE A 60 -0.21 3.34 -1.42
N TYR A 61 -0.87 2.65 -2.33
CA TYR A 61 -2.31 2.41 -2.34
C TYR A 61 -2.56 0.92 -2.06
N LEU A 62 -3.61 0.66 -1.30
CA LEU A 62 -4.08 -0.68 -0.97
C LEU A 62 -5.47 -0.88 -1.54
N ASP A 63 -5.66 -1.99 -2.24
CA ASP A 63 -6.98 -2.47 -2.62
C ASP A 63 -7.18 -3.91 -2.14
N TYR A 64 -8.43 -4.26 -1.85
CA TYR A 64 -8.81 -5.58 -1.39
C TYR A 64 -10.07 -6.10 -2.09
N SER A 65 -9.90 -7.20 -2.81
CA SER A 65 -11.02 -7.88 -3.44
C SER A 65 -11.69 -8.86 -2.47
N ARG A 66 -12.88 -8.53 -1.96
CA ARG A 66 -13.67 -9.41 -1.08
C ARG A 66 -14.02 -10.76 -1.73
N LYS A 67 -14.21 -10.79 -3.07
CA LYS A 67 -14.56 -12.00 -3.83
C LYS A 67 -13.41 -13.00 -3.85
N THR A 68 -12.20 -12.54 -4.19
CA THR A 68 -11.01 -13.42 -4.32
C THR A 68 -10.18 -13.48 -3.05
N ARG A 69 -10.43 -12.57 -2.10
CA ARG A 69 -9.64 -12.36 -0.86
C ARG A 69 -8.19 -11.95 -1.14
N MET A 70 -7.97 -11.29 -2.28
CA MET A 70 -6.66 -10.82 -2.74
C MET A 70 -6.43 -9.38 -2.28
N ASN A 71 -5.22 -9.10 -1.81
CA ASN A 71 -4.71 -7.76 -1.55
C ASN A 71 -3.86 -7.31 -2.73
N TYR A 72 -3.91 -6.02 -3.00
CA TYR A 72 -3.10 -5.34 -4.00
C TYR A 72 -2.34 -4.22 -3.28
N ILE A 73 -1.00 -4.23 -3.39
CA ILE A 73 -0.14 -3.13 -2.95
C ILE A 73 0.37 -2.44 -4.21
N ILE A 74 -0.02 -1.19 -4.40
CA ILE A 74 0.20 -0.43 -5.62
C ILE A 74 1.04 0.78 -5.26
N ARG A 75 2.18 0.98 -5.93
CA ARG A 75 3.04 2.15 -5.72
C ARG A 75 2.51 3.33 -6.54
N ASN A 76 2.31 3.10 -7.84
CA ASN A 76 1.78 4.06 -8.81
C ASN A 76 0.73 3.37 -9.69
N GLU A 77 -0.01 4.10 -10.52
CA GLU A 77 -1.09 3.57 -11.38
C GLU A 77 -0.67 2.33 -12.21
N ASP A 78 0.60 2.28 -12.61
CA ASP A 78 1.16 1.20 -13.44
C ASP A 78 2.07 0.21 -12.68
N ASP A 79 2.29 0.41 -11.36
CA ASP A 79 3.29 -0.36 -10.59
C ASP A 79 2.62 -1.10 -9.42
N THR A 80 2.20 -2.35 -9.67
CA THR A 80 1.69 -3.26 -8.64
C THR A 80 2.83 -4.06 -8.03
N ILE A 81 3.23 -3.66 -6.83
CA ILE A 81 4.29 -4.30 -6.07
C ILE A 81 3.90 -5.70 -5.62
N PHE A 82 2.65 -5.88 -5.20
CA PHE A 82 2.15 -7.16 -4.71
C PHE A 82 0.69 -7.39 -5.09
N GLN A 83 0.41 -8.62 -5.52
CA GLN A 83 -0.94 -9.13 -5.73
C GLN A 83 -1.03 -10.55 -5.17
N GLY A 84 -1.78 -10.75 -4.09
CA GLY A 84 -1.82 -12.06 -3.44
C GLY A 84 -2.72 -12.15 -2.21
N VAL A 85 -2.79 -13.34 -1.63
CA VAL A 85 -3.47 -13.55 -0.36
C VAL A 85 -2.50 -13.25 0.78
N VAL A 86 -2.92 -12.42 1.73
CA VAL A 86 -2.11 -12.10 2.92
C VAL A 86 -2.61 -12.88 4.12
N THR A 87 -1.70 -13.47 4.89
CA THR A 87 -2.02 -14.11 6.17
C THR A 87 -1.11 -13.60 7.28
N LYS A 88 -1.59 -13.52 8.52
CA LYS A 88 -0.75 -13.11 9.66
C LYS A 88 -0.28 -14.32 10.45
N HIS A 89 1.01 -14.34 10.77
CA HIS A 89 1.63 -15.36 11.59
C HIS A 89 2.74 -14.76 12.46
N ARG A 90 2.60 -14.89 13.80
CA ARG A 90 3.60 -14.42 14.78
C ARG A 90 4.10 -12.98 14.53
N GLY A 91 3.16 -12.07 14.23
CA GLY A 91 3.47 -10.66 13.97
C GLY A 91 3.96 -10.34 12.55
N MET A 92 4.27 -11.35 11.74
CA MET A 92 4.57 -11.20 10.31
C MET A 92 3.30 -11.32 9.47
N TYR A 93 3.31 -10.69 8.31
CA TYR A 93 2.31 -10.81 7.26
C TYR A 93 2.96 -11.54 6.10
N LEU A 94 2.48 -12.76 5.82
CA LEU A 94 2.98 -13.61 4.75
C LEU A 94 2.18 -13.32 3.48
N LEU A 95 2.90 -12.90 2.45
CA LEU A 95 2.40 -12.46 1.15
C LEU A 95 2.42 -13.66 0.20
N ASN A 96 1.26 -14.28 -0.04
CA ASN A 96 1.14 -15.48 -0.87
C ASN A 96 0.72 -15.09 -2.29
N ARG A 97 1.68 -14.93 -3.20
CA ARG A 97 1.44 -14.62 -4.61
C ARG A 97 1.19 -15.93 -5.38
N PRO A 98 -0.02 -16.15 -5.92
CA PRO A 98 -0.27 -17.30 -6.78
C PRO A 98 0.46 -17.14 -8.12
N LEU A 99 1.03 -18.23 -8.61
CA LEU A 99 1.69 -18.31 -9.91
C LEU A 99 0.77 -18.99 -10.94
N ALA A 100 1.02 -18.76 -12.23
CA ALA A 100 0.23 -19.33 -13.32
C ALA A 100 0.23 -20.88 -13.33
N ASN A 101 1.28 -21.50 -12.77
CA ASN A 101 1.40 -22.96 -12.64
C ASN A 101 0.69 -23.53 -11.41
N GLY A 102 -0.10 -22.73 -10.69
CA GLY A 102 -0.86 -23.13 -9.49
C GLY A 102 -0.03 -23.17 -8.19
N ARG A 103 1.26 -22.83 -8.26
CA ARG A 103 2.17 -22.75 -7.11
C ARG A 103 2.18 -21.34 -6.55
N TYR A 104 3.02 -21.11 -5.54
CA TYR A 104 3.06 -19.85 -4.81
C TYR A 104 4.48 -19.33 -4.67
N ARG A 105 4.65 -18.01 -4.83
CA ARG A 105 5.76 -17.28 -4.21
C ARG A 105 5.27 -16.77 -2.86
N ILE A 106 6.09 -16.96 -1.84
CA ILE A 106 5.78 -16.52 -0.48
C ILE A 106 6.92 -15.64 0.00
N SER A 107 6.58 -14.42 0.37
CA SER A 107 7.47 -13.48 1.05
C SER A 107 6.84 -13.05 2.37
N ALA A 108 7.64 -12.42 3.23
CA ALA A 108 7.19 -11.90 4.51
C ALA A 108 7.39 -10.39 4.58
N VAL A 109 6.45 -9.71 5.24
CA VAL A 109 6.58 -8.32 5.66
C VAL A 109 6.17 -8.19 7.12
N LYS A 110 6.74 -7.24 7.84
CA LYS A 110 6.38 -6.95 9.22
C LYS A 110 6.00 -5.49 9.35
N PHE A 111 4.77 -5.23 9.79
CA PHE A 111 4.29 -3.89 10.09
C PHE A 111 4.22 -3.71 11.60
N THR A 112 4.81 -2.63 12.12
CA THR A 112 4.55 -2.13 13.47
C THR A 112 3.57 -0.97 13.40
N ASP A 113 3.52 -0.16 14.45
CA ASP A 113 2.75 1.08 14.49
C ASP A 113 3.43 2.25 13.76
N SER A 114 4.74 2.16 13.54
CA SER A 114 5.56 3.25 12.99
C SER A 114 6.67 2.79 12.05
N THR A 115 6.82 1.49 11.84
CA THR A 115 7.83 0.91 10.94
C THR A 115 7.28 -0.22 10.09
N VAL A 116 7.94 -0.47 8.96
CA VAL A 116 7.72 -1.61 8.08
C VAL A 116 9.06 -2.25 7.71
N VAL A 117 9.10 -3.58 7.65
CA VAL A 117 10.28 -4.36 7.26
C VAL A 117 9.91 -5.33 6.15
N GLY A 118 10.78 -5.44 5.15
CA GLY A 118 10.66 -6.39 4.03
C GLY A 118 9.67 -5.99 2.92
N LEU A 119 9.07 -4.79 2.97
CA LEU A 119 8.23 -4.30 1.88
C LEU A 119 9.05 -4.17 0.59
N GLU A 120 8.49 -4.58 -0.55
CA GLU A 120 9.15 -4.56 -1.88
C GLU A 120 10.37 -5.48 -2.02
N THR A 121 10.55 -6.43 -1.09
CA THR A 121 11.69 -7.35 -1.13
C THR A 121 11.31 -8.76 -1.58
N GLU A 122 10.12 -8.99 -2.17
CA GLU A 122 9.68 -10.34 -2.57
C GLU A 122 10.73 -11.05 -3.44
N TYR A 123 11.26 -10.34 -4.43
CA TYR A 123 12.26 -10.88 -5.34
C TYR A 123 13.58 -11.21 -4.63
N VAL A 124 14.06 -10.29 -3.77
CA VAL A 124 15.27 -10.49 -2.95
C VAL A 124 15.09 -11.67 -1.97
N GLN A 125 13.94 -11.75 -1.30
CA GLN A 125 13.62 -12.87 -0.42
C GLN A 125 13.62 -14.20 -1.18
N GLY A 126 13.11 -14.24 -2.42
CA GLY A 126 13.16 -15.42 -3.27
C GLY A 126 14.59 -15.95 -3.47
N PHE A 127 15.55 -15.08 -3.79
CA PHE A 127 16.95 -15.49 -3.90
C PHE A 127 17.59 -15.90 -2.58
N LEU A 128 17.22 -15.25 -1.48
CA LEU A 128 17.70 -15.66 -0.17
C LEU A 128 17.18 -17.07 0.16
N ILE A 129 15.93 -17.38 -0.16
CA ILE A 129 15.38 -18.74 -0.04
C ILE A 129 16.15 -19.72 -0.91
N ASP A 130 16.43 -19.39 -2.18
CA ASP A 130 17.22 -20.24 -3.07
C ASP A 130 18.60 -20.57 -2.49
N ARG A 131 19.25 -19.58 -1.85
CA ARG A 131 20.52 -19.78 -1.15
C ARG A 131 20.39 -20.71 0.04
N GLU A 132 19.35 -20.57 0.86
CA GLU A 132 19.09 -21.47 2.00
C GLU A 132 18.82 -22.92 1.53
N VAL A 133 18.12 -23.09 0.40
CA VAL A 133 17.94 -24.42 -0.24
C VAL A 133 19.28 -24.98 -0.70
N ALA A 134 20.10 -24.19 -1.40
CA ALA A 134 21.40 -24.63 -1.90
C ALA A 134 22.40 -25.01 -0.78
N GLN A 135 22.23 -24.45 0.42
CA GLN A 135 23.02 -24.76 1.61
C GLN A 135 22.51 -25.99 2.39
N GLY A 136 21.38 -26.58 1.99
CA GLY A 136 20.76 -27.71 2.69
C GLY A 136 19.98 -27.33 3.95
N ASN A 137 19.83 -26.04 4.24
CA ASN A 137 19.13 -25.57 5.45
C ASN A 137 17.62 -25.84 5.39
N LEU A 138 17.08 -26.12 4.20
CA LEU A 138 15.65 -26.33 3.94
C LEU A 138 15.33 -27.75 3.43
N ASP A 139 16.20 -28.74 3.63
CA ASP A 139 16.05 -30.10 3.11
C ASP A 139 14.67 -30.73 3.39
N ARG A 140 14.11 -30.48 4.58
CA ARG A 140 12.80 -31.00 4.99
C ARG A 140 11.61 -30.39 4.22
N MET A 141 11.82 -29.24 3.59
CA MET A 141 10.80 -28.58 2.78
C MET A 141 10.92 -28.96 1.30
N ILE A 142 11.99 -29.60 0.86
CA ILE A 142 12.22 -29.89 -0.57
C ILE A 142 11.35 -31.07 -1.03
N VAL A 143 10.58 -30.84 -2.09
CA VAL A 143 9.80 -31.87 -2.82
C VAL A 143 10.49 -32.26 -4.13
N ASP A 144 11.06 -31.30 -4.84
CA ASP A 144 11.72 -31.48 -6.15
C ASP A 144 12.75 -30.37 -6.37
N THR A 145 13.87 -30.72 -7.02
CA THR A 145 15.00 -29.82 -7.34
C THR A 145 15.41 -29.87 -8.81
N SER A 146 14.74 -30.68 -9.64
CA SER A 146 15.15 -31.02 -11.01
C SER A 146 15.24 -29.81 -11.96
N LYS A 147 14.42 -28.78 -11.74
CA LYS A 147 14.42 -27.52 -12.53
C LYS A 147 14.35 -26.29 -11.62
N LYS A 148 13.41 -26.31 -10.70
CA LYS A 148 13.12 -25.29 -9.69
C LYS A 148 13.19 -25.92 -8.30
N TYR A 149 13.33 -25.10 -7.26
CA TYR A 149 13.27 -25.58 -5.87
C TYR A 149 11.80 -25.60 -5.43
N ILE A 150 11.23 -26.80 -5.38
CA ILE A 150 9.80 -26.97 -5.10
C ILE A 150 9.65 -27.30 -3.65
N LEU A 151 9.01 -26.41 -2.91
CA LEU A 151 8.98 -26.46 -1.46
C LEU A 151 7.56 -26.79 -0.96
N GLU A 152 7.46 -27.73 -0.02
CA GLU A 152 6.30 -27.93 0.80
C GLU A 152 6.44 -27.15 2.11
N ILE A 153 5.36 -26.53 2.58
CA ILE A 153 5.39 -25.71 3.79
C ILE A 153 5.46 -26.61 5.03
N ASP A 154 6.65 -26.74 5.60
CA ASP A 154 6.82 -27.04 7.01
C ASP A 154 6.62 -25.74 7.81
N ARG A 155 5.57 -25.68 8.64
CA ARG A 155 5.18 -24.44 9.33
C ARG A 155 6.27 -23.92 10.26
N GLU A 156 6.97 -24.79 10.97
CA GLU A 156 7.99 -24.38 11.94
C GLU A 156 9.22 -23.83 11.21
N MET A 157 9.72 -24.58 10.22
CA MET A 157 10.87 -24.18 9.42
C MET A 157 10.60 -22.92 8.61
N ALA A 158 9.43 -22.81 7.97
CA ALA A 158 9.03 -21.60 7.25
C ALA A 158 8.95 -20.37 8.19
N THR A 159 8.49 -20.57 9.42
CA THR A 159 8.43 -19.48 10.41
C THR A 159 9.83 -18.99 10.76
N GLN A 160 10.76 -19.91 11.05
CA GLN A 160 12.16 -19.57 11.34
C GLN A 160 12.82 -18.89 10.14
N LEU A 161 12.65 -19.45 8.94
CA LEU A 161 13.15 -18.90 7.69
C LEU A 161 12.72 -17.44 7.52
N PHE A 162 11.41 -17.15 7.53
CA PHE A 162 10.94 -15.79 7.29
C PHE A 162 11.31 -14.80 8.41
N GLN A 163 11.44 -15.27 9.66
CA GLN A 163 11.97 -14.43 10.74
C GLN A 163 13.44 -14.06 10.50
N THR A 164 14.26 -15.03 10.11
CA THR A 164 15.67 -14.81 9.76
C THR A 164 15.81 -13.89 8.56
N LEU A 165 15.01 -14.09 7.51
CA LEU A 165 15.01 -13.23 6.33
C LEU A 165 14.68 -11.78 6.70
N LEU A 166 13.60 -11.56 7.47
CA LEU A 166 13.21 -10.22 7.91
C LEU A 166 14.24 -9.53 8.79
N HIS A 167 15.07 -10.28 9.53
CA HIS A 167 16.16 -9.71 10.32
C HIS A 167 17.29 -9.13 9.47
N ASN A 168 17.39 -9.53 8.20
CA ASN A 168 18.41 -9.06 7.27
C ASN A 168 17.99 -7.81 6.47
N PHE A 169 16.80 -7.27 6.72
CA PHE A 169 16.31 -6.06 6.05
C PHE A 169 16.23 -4.89 7.02
N ASP A 170 16.52 -3.70 6.51
CA ASP A 170 16.37 -2.47 7.27
C ASP A 170 14.89 -2.17 7.57
N GLU A 171 14.66 -1.47 8.68
CA GLU A 171 13.34 -0.96 9.02
C GLU A 171 13.12 0.40 8.35
N ASP A 172 12.06 0.51 7.56
CA ASP A 172 11.60 1.79 7.03
C ASP A 172 10.57 2.42 7.96
N LYS A 173 10.52 3.75 8.03
CA LYS A 173 9.50 4.44 8.82
C LYS A 173 8.16 4.43 8.08
N LEU A 174 7.14 3.93 8.76
CA LEU A 174 5.78 3.81 8.27
C LEU A 174 4.94 5.03 8.72
N ILE A 175 4.30 5.68 7.76
CA ILE A 175 3.42 6.83 7.95
C ILE A 175 2.02 6.40 7.52
N ILE A 176 1.11 6.30 8.49
CA ILE A 176 -0.30 5.96 8.27
C ILE A 176 -1.12 7.20 8.64
N ASP A 177 -2.01 7.61 7.76
CA ASP A 177 -3.02 8.62 8.08
C ASP A 177 -4.09 7.96 8.98
N ARG A 178 -3.89 8.04 10.29
CA ARG A 178 -4.76 7.40 11.29
C ARG A 178 -6.04 8.17 11.56
N ASP A 179 -6.14 9.43 11.13
CA ASP A 179 -7.37 10.20 11.35
C ASP A 179 -8.54 9.62 10.55
N TYR A 180 -8.25 8.82 9.51
CA TYR A 180 -9.21 7.98 8.79
C TYR A 180 -9.85 6.88 9.66
N TYR A 181 -9.14 6.34 10.67
CA TYR A 181 -9.60 5.16 11.44
C TYR A 181 -10.21 5.46 12.81
N LYS A 182 -10.21 6.72 13.28
CA LYS A 182 -10.88 7.09 14.55
C LYS A 182 -12.41 6.86 14.54
N HIS A 183 -12.99 6.41 13.44
CA HIS A 183 -14.43 6.14 13.30
C HIS A 183 -14.81 4.68 13.00
N VAL A 184 -13.85 3.74 13.05
CA VAL A 184 -14.07 2.37 12.55
C VAL A 184 -14.13 1.29 13.66
N ASP A 185 -14.11 1.69 14.94
CA ASP A 185 -14.53 0.78 16.01
C ASP A 185 -16.06 0.87 16.22
N LEU A 186 -16.83 0.29 15.30
CA LEU A 186 -18.26 0.02 15.47
C LEU A 186 -18.55 -1.47 15.31
N ILE A 187 -17.92 -2.27 16.18
CA ILE A 187 -18.53 -3.52 16.60
C ILE A 187 -19.65 -3.10 17.56
N ASN A 188 -20.90 -3.27 17.15
CA ASN A 188 -22.02 -3.04 18.07
C ASN A 188 -21.94 -4.04 19.23
N SER A 189 -22.63 -3.77 20.33
CA SER A 189 -22.62 -4.59 21.56
C SER A 189 -23.02 -6.06 21.35
N SER A 190 -23.49 -6.42 20.14
CA SER A 190 -23.90 -7.76 19.72
C SER A 190 -22.89 -8.48 18.80
N GLY A 191 -21.70 -7.92 18.57
CA GLY A 191 -20.64 -8.59 17.81
C GLY A 191 -20.92 -8.75 16.31
N GLN A 192 -21.87 -7.99 15.76
CA GLN A 192 -22.18 -8.02 14.34
C GLN A 192 -21.34 -7.00 13.57
N ILE A 193 -20.81 -7.44 12.43
CA ILE A 193 -20.14 -6.58 11.46
C ILE A 193 -21.23 -5.73 10.78
N VAL A 194 -21.34 -4.46 11.17
CA VAL A 194 -22.17 -3.49 10.44
C VAL A 194 -21.56 -3.30 9.06
N ASN A 195 -22.39 -3.30 8.01
CA ASN A 195 -21.94 -3.14 6.63
C ASN A 195 -21.03 -1.91 6.50
N MET A 196 -19.73 -2.20 6.33
CA MET A 196 -18.70 -1.20 6.13
C MET A 196 -18.93 -0.51 4.79
N PRO A 197 -18.87 0.84 4.72
CA PRO A 197 -18.81 1.58 3.47
C PRO A 197 -17.72 0.95 2.59
N THR A 198 -18.01 0.74 1.31
CA THR A 198 -17.04 0.16 0.38
C THR A 198 -15.92 1.18 0.11
N ALA A 199 -14.74 0.75 -0.32
CA ALA A 199 -13.61 1.64 -0.66
C ALA A 199 -13.95 2.71 -1.74
N LYS A 200 -15.03 2.50 -2.50
CA LYS A 200 -15.61 3.51 -3.40
C LYS A 200 -16.22 4.69 -2.64
N ASP A 201 -16.75 4.45 -1.44
CA ASP A 201 -17.30 5.45 -0.53
C ASP A 201 -16.24 6.14 0.33
N ALA A 202 -14.98 5.67 0.28
CA ALA A 202 -13.86 6.10 1.13
C ALA A 202 -13.03 7.24 0.55
N LYS A 203 -13.14 7.50 -0.75
CA LYS A 203 -12.58 8.71 -1.36
C LYS A 203 -13.53 9.87 -1.08
N ARG A 204 -13.71 10.24 0.18
CA ARG A 204 -14.38 11.49 0.60
C ARG A 204 -13.27 12.49 0.86
N THR A 205 -13.03 13.34 -0.11
CA THR A 205 -12.10 14.45 0.03
C THR A 205 -12.87 15.69 -0.36
N LEU A 206 -13.23 16.50 0.62
CA LEU A 206 -13.70 17.84 0.37
C LEU A 206 -12.51 18.71 -0.06
N GLN A 207 -12.56 19.21 -1.28
CA GLN A 207 -11.55 20.11 -1.83
C GLN A 207 -12.15 21.50 -1.97
N VAL A 208 -11.34 22.54 -1.79
CA VAL A 208 -11.80 23.93 -1.97
C VAL A 208 -10.83 24.69 -2.88
N TYR A 209 -11.38 25.49 -3.80
CA TYR A 209 -10.60 26.39 -4.65
C TYR A 209 -11.45 27.58 -5.13
N PRO A 210 -10.83 28.74 -5.44
CA PRO A 210 -9.45 29.08 -5.13
C PRO A 210 -9.25 29.23 -3.61
N ASN A 211 -8.04 28.97 -3.14
CA ASN A 211 -7.63 29.24 -1.76
C ASN A 211 -6.19 29.79 -1.78
N PRO A 212 -5.95 31.10 -1.60
CA PRO A 212 -6.89 32.11 -1.10
C PRO A 212 -8.06 32.46 -2.02
N VAL A 213 -9.24 32.76 -1.44
CA VAL A 213 -10.47 33.14 -2.14
C VAL A 213 -10.67 34.66 -2.12
N GLU A 214 -11.26 35.22 -3.19
CA GLU A 214 -11.63 36.63 -3.29
C GLU A 214 -13.14 36.85 -3.25
N MET A 215 -13.92 36.14 -4.09
CA MET A 215 -15.38 36.31 -4.16
C MET A 215 -16.12 34.97 -4.05
N ILE A 216 -15.79 33.98 -4.88
CA ILE A 216 -16.49 32.70 -4.92
C ILE A 216 -15.53 31.59 -4.51
N LEU A 217 -15.94 30.79 -3.52
CA LEU A 217 -15.27 29.55 -3.16
C LEU A 217 -16.01 28.37 -3.79
N THR A 218 -15.33 27.60 -4.64
CA THR A 218 -15.84 26.31 -5.11
C THR A 218 -15.44 25.22 -4.13
N VAL A 219 -16.43 24.48 -3.66
CA VAL A 219 -16.27 23.27 -2.84
C VAL A 219 -16.57 22.07 -3.71
N VAL A 220 -15.61 21.13 -3.81
CA VAL A 220 -15.77 19.89 -4.54
C VAL A 220 -15.85 18.73 -3.56
N LYS A 221 -16.92 17.94 -3.67
CA LYS A 221 -17.06 16.67 -2.95
C LYS A 221 -16.95 15.52 -3.93
N SER A 222 -16.32 14.44 -3.48
CA SER A 222 -16.11 13.21 -4.25
C SER A 222 -17.15 12.13 -3.96
N SER A 223 -18.21 12.47 -3.24
CA SER A 223 -19.30 11.56 -2.85
C SER A 223 -20.63 12.07 -3.37
N GLU A 224 -21.50 11.14 -3.78
CA GLU A 224 -22.88 11.42 -4.19
C GLU A 224 -23.80 11.79 -3.01
N LEU A 225 -23.35 11.60 -1.75
CA LEU A 225 -24.13 11.93 -0.57
C LEU A 225 -24.21 13.45 -0.32
N GLU A 226 -25.32 13.90 0.24
CA GLU A 226 -25.48 15.29 0.70
C GLU A 226 -24.73 15.51 2.02
N TYR A 227 -24.04 16.65 2.13
CA TYR A 227 -23.34 17.05 3.36
C TYR A 227 -23.83 18.39 3.87
N LYS A 228 -24.22 18.47 5.14
CA LYS A 228 -24.36 19.75 5.82
C LYS A 228 -22.97 20.29 6.08
N TYR A 229 -22.77 21.56 5.78
CA TYR A 229 -21.53 22.23 6.07
C TYR A 229 -21.78 23.52 6.83
N LYS A 230 -20.76 23.94 7.58
CA LYS A 230 -20.69 25.27 8.18
C LYS A 230 -19.30 25.87 7.95
N ILE A 231 -19.25 27.18 7.82
CA ILE A 231 -18.03 27.97 7.77
C ILE A 231 -17.98 28.77 9.05
N ILE A 232 -16.88 28.60 9.80
CA ILE A 232 -16.64 29.30 11.06
C ILE A 232 -15.40 30.19 10.93
N ASP A 233 -15.40 31.32 11.62
CA ASP A 233 -14.20 32.15 11.79
C ASP A 233 -13.27 31.59 12.88
N LEU A 234 -12.10 32.22 13.09
CA LEU A 234 -11.14 31.81 14.13
C LEU A 234 -11.67 31.97 15.57
N ALA A 235 -12.73 32.77 15.78
CA ALA A 235 -13.40 32.86 17.08
C ALA A 235 -14.43 31.73 17.28
N GLY A 236 -14.60 30.85 16.29
CA GLY A 236 -15.58 29.77 16.30
C GLY A 236 -17.01 30.23 15.99
N LYS A 237 -17.20 31.47 15.56
CA LYS A 237 -18.51 32.00 15.18
C LYS A 237 -18.86 31.49 13.78
N GLU A 238 -20.06 30.95 13.64
CA GLU A 238 -20.62 30.56 12.34
C GLU A 238 -20.90 31.81 11.50
N VAL A 239 -20.30 31.85 10.32
CA VAL A 239 -20.47 32.94 9.34
C VAL A 239 -21.29 32.50 8.12
N HIS A 240 -21.34 31.19 7.84
CA HIS A 240 -22.15 30.63 6.77
C HIS A 240 -22.48 29.15 7.05
N ALA A 241 -23.59 28.66 6.52
CA ALA A 241 -23.96 27.24 6.59
C ALA A 241 -24.86 26.86 5.40
N GLY A 242 -24.82 25.59 5.02
CA GLY A 242 -25.61 25.09 3.89
C GLY A 242 -25.54 23.57 3.73
N ILE A 243 -25.98 23.10 2.56
CA ILE A 243 -25.94 21.68 2.18
C ILE A 243 -25.19 21.58 0.84
N LEU A 244 -24.18 20.72 0.77
CA LEU A 244 -23.49 20.35 -0.46
C LEU A 244 -24.30 19.22 -1.11
N THR A 245 -25.12 19.56 -2.09
CA THR A 245 -25.93 18.59 -2.86
C THR A 245 -25.15 18.08 -4.07
N ASP A 246 -24.51 18.98 -4.80
CA ASP A 246 -23.81 18.71 -6.05
C ASP A 246 -22.32 18.42 -5.83
N ASP A 247 -21.70 17.72 -6.78
CA ASP A 247 -20.24 17.46 -6.77
C ASP A 247 -19.41 18.75 -6.70
N LYS A 248 -19.99 19.86 -7.16
CA LYS A 248 -19.42 21.22 -7.06
C LYS A 248 -20.46 22.18 -6.50
N THR A 249 -20.14 22.87 -5.43
CA THR A 249 -20.97 23.93 -4.86
C THR A 249 -20.18 25.23 -4.82
N GLU A 250 -20.77 26.31 -5.30
CA GLU A 250 -20.19 27.65 -5.21
C GLU A 250 -20.76 28.38 -3.99
N ILE A 251 -19.86 28.98 -3.19
CA ILE A 251 -20.19 29.71 -1.98
C ILE A 251 -19.71 31.15 -2.13
N ASP A 252 -20.60 32.10 -1.90
CA ASP A 252 -20.29 33.52 -1.97
C ASP A 252 -19.58 34.01 -0.70
N PHE A 253 -18.32 34.42 -0.87
CA PHE A 253 -17.43 34.99 0.13
C PHE A 253 -17.30 36.52 0.02
N THR A 254 -18.02 37.16 -0.91
CA THR A 254 -17.88 38.60 -1.22
C THR A 254 -18.12 39.49 0.02
N HIS A 255 -19.02 39.06 0.90
CA HIS A 255 -19.40 39.82 2.09
C HIS A 255 -18.59 39.48 3.35
N LEU A 256 -17.67 38.51 3.28
CA LEU A 256 -16.85 38.12 4.41
C LEU A 256 -15.57 38.96 4.47
N PRO A 257 -15.16 39.44 5.67
CA PRO A 257 -13.91 40.18 5.82
C PRO A 257 -12.69 39.32 5.47
N ALA A 258 -11.58 39.96 5.11
CA ALA A 258 -10.30 39.29 4.93
C ALA A 258 -9.89 38.56 6.22
N GLY A 259 -9.40 37.32 6.10
CA GLY A 259 -9.08 36.49 7.27
C GLY A 259 -9.05 34.99 6.99
N GLU A 260 -8.90 34.22 8.07
CA GLU A 260 -8.92 32.76 8.02
C GLU A 260 -10.28 32.21 8.47
N TYR A 261 -10.72 31.17 7.76
CA TYR A 261 -11.98 30.48 8.00
C TYR A 261 -11.76 28.97 8.00
N ILE A 262 -12.67 28.24 8.64
CA ILE A 262 -12.71 26.78 8.61
C ILE A 262 -14.06 26.36 8.05
N LEU A 263 -14.04 25.68 6.90
CA LEU A 263 -15.20 24.93 6.43
C LEU A 263 -15.19 23.56 7.09
N SER A 264 -16.30 23.20 7.73
CA SER A 264 -16.51 21.91 8.38
C SER A 264 -17.72 21.21 7.76
N ALA A 265 -17.50 20.01 7.21
CA ALA A 265 -18.58 19.11 6.79
C ALA A 265 -19.02 18.29 8.02
N LEU A 266 -20.29 18.38 8.40
CA LEU A 266 -20.78 17.87 9.68
C LEU A 266 -20.87 16.34 9.71
N GLU A 267 -21.22 15.72 8.60
CA GLU A 267 -21.39 14.27 8.48
C GLU A 267 -20.06 13.53 8.41
N THR A 268 -19.06 14.09 7.72
CA THR A 268 -17.72 13.49 7.59
C THR A 268 -16.75 13.97 8.66
N ARG A 269 -17.06 15.09 9.33
CA ARG A 269 -16.16 15.82 10.23
C ARG A 269 -14.87 16.31 9.55
N GLU A 270 -14.84 16.32 8.22
CA GLU A 270 -13.75 16.93 7.48
C GLU A 270 -13.72 18.43 7.70
N THR A 271 -12.52 18.98 7.81
CA THR A 271 -12.30 20.43 7.95
C THR A 271 -11.29 20.90 6.94
N VAL A 272 -11.57 22.02 6.27
CA VAL A 272 -10.65 22.65 5.33
C VAL A 272 -10.46 24.11 5.73
N LYS A 273 -9.20 24.53 5.86
CA LYS A 273 -8.82 25.92 6.13
C LYS A 273 -8.93 26.74 4.84
N ILE A 274 -9.60 27.89 4.92
CA ILE A 274 -9.81 28.83 3.83
C ILE A 274 -9.19 30.18 4.21
N ILE A 275 -8.51 30.81 3.25
CA ILE A 275 -7.91 32.13 3.41
C ILE A 275 -8.69 33.10 2.51
N LYS A 276 -9.33 34.12 3.07
CA LYS A 276 -9.99 35.21 2.33
C LYS A 276 -9.00 36.38 2.21
N LYS A 277 -8.79 36.85 0.97
CA LYS A 277 -8.03 38.09 0.72
C LYS A 277 -8.86 39.33 0.99
#